data_AF-A0A2R6DW17-F1
#
_entry.id   AF-A0A2R6DW17-F1
#
_cell.length_a   1.000
_cell.length_b   1.000
_cell.length_c   1.000
_cell.angle_alpha   90.00
_cell.angle_beta   90.00
_cell.angle_gamma   90.00
#
_symmetry.space_group_name_H-M   'P 1'
#
loop_
_entity.id
_entity.type
_entity.pdbx_description
1 polymer ?
#
loop_
_entity_poly.entity_id
_entity_poly.type
_entity_poly.pdbx_seq_one_letter_code
_entity_poly.pdbx_strand_id
1 'polypeptide(L)' 'MTDREILVLRQKIHGTDADIYREELAKRLPDGEVRLARTPAEEQE' A
#
# COMPACT_ATOMS: atom_id res chain seq x y z
N MET A 1 -12.61 -15.84 4.61
CA MET A 1 -11.28 -15.21 4.58
C MET A 1 -11.29 -14.26 3.42
N THR A 2 -11.18 -12.97 3.70
CA THR A 2 -11.33 -11.94 2.68
C THR A 2 -9.94 -11.63 2.15
N ASP A 3 -9.61 -12.30 1.05
CA ASP A 3 -8.41 -12.04 0.25
C ASP A 3 -8.55 -10.62 -0.33
N ARG A 4 -8.01 -9.63 0.39
CA ARG A 4 -8.05 -8.23 0.01
C ARG A 4 -6.64 -7.81 -0.33
N GLU A 5 -6.43 -7.50 -1.60
CA GLU A 5 -5.22 -6.88 -2.09
C GLU A 5 -5.36 -5.36 -1.99
N ILE A 6 -4.38 -4.71 -1.36
CA ILE A 6 -4.35 -3.27 -1.20
C ILE A 6 -3.03 -2.75 -1.78
N LEU A 7 -3.15 -1.94 -2.82
CA LEU A 7 -2.03 -1.22 -3.40
C LEU A 7 -1.91 0.18 -2.78
N VAL A 8 -0.76 0.45 -2.18
CA VAL A 8 -0.36 1.77 -1.69
C VAL A 8 0.36 2.50 -2.82
N LEU A 9 -0.20 3.63 -3.25
CA LEU A 9 0.40 4.46 -4.30
C LEU A 9 1.53 5.31 -3.73
N ARG A 10 2.55 5.60 -4.56
CA ARG A 10 3.76 6.33 -4.18
C ARG A 10 3.56 7.85 -3.97
N GLN A 11 2.33 8.31 -3.78
CA GLN A 11 2.05 9.73 -3.62
C GLN A 11 2.68 10.26 -2.33
N LYS A 12 3.40 11.37 -2.41
CA LYS A 12 3.90 12.08 -1.24
C LYS A 12 2.73 12.83 -0.59
N ILE A 13 2.02 12.15 0.31
CA ILE A 13 1.02 12.80 1.14
C ILE A 13 1.78 13.55 2.25
N HIS A 14 1.98 14.85 2.07
CA HIS A 14 2.55 15.77 3.05
C HIS A 14 3.75 15.22 3.85
N GLY A 15 4.87 14.97 3.16
CA GLY A 15 6.16 14.68 3.80
C GLY A 15 6.27 13.32 4.50
N THR A 16 5.25 12.47 4.41
CA THR A 16 5.30 11.08 4.90
C THR A 16 5.54 10.15 3.72
N ASP A 17 6.51 9.25 3.86
CA ASP A 17 6.79 8.25 2.83
C ASP A 17 5.68 7.20 2.78
N ALA A 18 5.30 6.80 1.57
CA ALA A 18 4.27 5.80 1.32
C ALA A 18 4.59 4.42 1.94
N ASP A 19 5.86 4.13 2.22
CA ASP A 19 6.24 2.89 2.92
C ASP A 19 5.73 2.85 4.36
N ILE A 20 5.70 4.00 5.07
CA ILE A 20 5.13 4.09 6.42
C ILE A 20 3.65 3.72 6.39
N TYR A 21 2.94 4.17 5.36
CA TYR A 21 1.52 3.83 5.16
C TYR A 21 1.33 2.33 4.89
N ARG A 22 2.17 1.72 4.05
CA ARG A 22 2.15 0.27 3.80
C ARG A 22 2.32 -0.51 5.11
N GLU A 23 3.30 -0.14 5.93
CA GLU A 23 3.56 -0.82 7.20
C GLU A 23 2.38 -0.70 8.18
N GLU A 24 1.80 0.49 8.32
CA GLU A 24 0.65 0.71 9.20
C GLU A 24 -0.62 -0.02 8.71
N LEU A 25 -0.83 -0.10 7.40
CA LEU A 25 -1.94 -0.86 6.81
C LEU A 25 -1.77 -2.37 7.02
N ALA A 26 -0.56 -2.90 6.81
CA ALA A 26 -0.26 -4.32 7.00
C ALA A 26 -0.51 -4.77 8.45
N LYS A 27 -0.18 -3.93 9.45
CA LYS A 27 -0.46 -4.21 10.87
C LYS A 27 -1.96 -4.30 11.17
N ARG A 28 -2.79 -3.52 10.46
CA ARG A 28 -4.24 -3.44 10.68
C ARG A 28 -5.02 -4.47 9.88
N LEU A 29 -4.42 -5.02 8.83
CA LEU A 29 -5.02 -5.97 7.91
C LEU A 29 -4.13 -7.22 7.80
N PRO A 30 -4.01 -8.02 8.88
CA PRO A 30 -3.18 -9.22 8.87
C PRO A 30 -3.66 -10.29 7.89
N ASP A 31 -4.94 -10.26 7.53
CA ASP A 31 -5.57 -11.18 6.57
C ASP A 31 -5.55 -10.67 5.12
N GLY A 32 -4.86 -9.54 4.82
CA GLY A 32 -4.81 -8.93 3.49
C GLY A 32 -3.38 -8.67 3.02
N GLU A 33 -3.19 -8.69 1.70
CA GLU A 33 -1.89 -8.39 1.08
C GLU A 33 -1.77 -6.88 0.83
N VAL A 34 -0.78 -6.23 1.43
CA VAL A 34 -0.54 -4.79 1.28
C VAL A 34 0.78 -4.56 0.55
N ARG A 35 0.71 -4.00 -0.66
CA ARG A 35 1.86 -3.74 -1.54
C ARG A 35 2.08 -2.26 -1.77
N LEU A 36 3.32 -1.86 -2.00
CA LEU A 36 3.66 -0.50 -2.41
C LEU A 36 3.97 -0.50 -3.91
N ALA A 37 3.28 0.36 -4.67
CA ALA A 37 3.58 0.60 -6.07
C ALA A 37 4.97 1.22 -6.21
N ARG A 38 5.84 0.60 -7.01
CA ARG A 38 7.21 1.08 -7.27
C ARG A 38 7.33 1.79 -8.61
N THR A 39 6.39 1.58 -9.51
CA THR A 39 6.38 2.11 -10.87
C THR A 39 5.01 2.71 -11.22
N PRO A 40 4.96 3.67 -12.18
CA PRO A 40 3.69 4.19 -12.67
C PRO A 40 2.77 3.11 -13.25
N ALA A 41 3.34 2.05 -13.83
CA ALA A 41 2.57 0.95 -14.40
C ALA A 41 1.80 0.17 -13.32
N GLU A 42 2.40 -0.05 -12.16
CA GLU A 42 1.73 -0.67 -11.01
C GLU A 42 0.57 0.20 -10.47
N GLU A 43 0.62 1.54 -10.62
CA GLU A 43 -0.44 2.44 -10.15
C GLU A 43 -1.72 2.40 -11.00
N GLN A 44 -1.70 1.76 -12.19
CA GLN A 44 -2.80 1.79 -13.17
C GLN A 44 -3.52 0.45 -13.36
N GLU A 45 -3.19 -0.60 -12.60
CA GLU A 45 -3.95 -1.87 -12.57
C GLU A 45 -5.34 -1.70 -11.93
#